data_AF-A0A7J7DXY8-F1
#
_entry.id   AF-A0A7J7DXY8-F1
#
_cell.length_a   1.000
_cell.length_b   1.000
_cell.length_c   1.000
_cell.angle_alpha   90.00
_cell.angle_beta   90.00
_cell.angle_gamma   90.00
#
_symmetry.space_group_name_H-M   'P 1'
#
loop_
_entity.id
_entity.type
_entity.pdbx_description
1 polymer ?
#
loop_
_entity_poly.entity_id
_entity_poly.type
_entity_poly.pdbx_seq_one_letter_code
_entity_poly.pdbx_strand_id
1 'polypeptide(L)'
;MPCKDIVSWNTIIMAYGIHGFGRTSIQLFSAMKEKGIKPNGRTFVYVLSSCSISGMVDEGWEYFNLMKREYGIDATIEHYGCMVDSLGRTGNLSSAKQFIEEMPLVPTARIWGSLLAASRNHNNIEMAEFAARHVFSLEHDNAGCYILLSNMYAKAGRWEDVERITNQMTKEGITRTFGCSMVETNSNTHWFVNGDRSHAETKMIYDALDIILRNTAEGIYVNTGAKFRPQDLSRKRANSPENHSAKLAIAFGLISSTIGKTVLVRKNVRLCEDCHTAAKKISMFTRREIILGDSKIFHHFKDGCCSCGDYW
;
A
#
# COMPACT_ATOMS: atom_id res chain seq x y z
N MET A 1 30.60 16.53 -4.86
CA MET A 1 29.52 16.06 -3.96
C MET A 1 30.04 16.15 -2.53
N PRO A 2 29.27 16.63 -1.54
CA PRO A 2 29.69 16.56 -0.14
C PRO A 2 29.95 15.10 0.23
N CYS A 3 30.85 14.83 1.18
CA CYS A 3 31.13 13.48 1.66
C CYS A 3 29.82 12.78 2.05
N LYS A 4 29.62 11.54 1.57
CA LYS A 4 28.45 10.73 1.92
C LYS A 4 28.52 10.40 3.42
N ASP A 5 27.63 10.99 4.19
CA ASP A 5 27.46 10.71 5.61
C ASP A 5 26.37 9.65 5.85
N ILE A 6 26.18 9.26 7.12
CA ILE A 6 25.17 8.28 7.52
C ILE A 6 23.76 8.67 7.10
N VAL A 7 23.45 9.97 7.05
CA VAL A 7 22.14 10.47 6.64
C VAL A 7 21.90 10.18 5.16
N SER A 8 22.87 10.54 4.31
CA SER A 8 22.78 10.30 2.87
C SER A 8 22.66 8.81 2.52
N TRP A 9 23.41 7.94 3.23
CA TRP A 9 23.29 6.47 3.08
C TRP A 9 21.92 5.95 3.50
N ASN A 10 21.45 6.39 4.66
CA ASN A 10 20.12 6.03 5.15
C ASN A 10 19.01 6.47 4.20
N THR A 11 19.12 7.69 3.62
CA THR A 11 18.17 8.20 2.64
C THR A 11 18.11 7.34 1.39
N ILE A 12 19.26 6.94 0.82
CA ILE A 12 19.27 6.11 -0.40
C ILE A 12 18.80 4.68 -0.12
N ILE A 13 19.19 4.08 1.01
CA ILE A 13 18.71 2.74 1.43
C ILE A 13 17.19 2.76 1.58
N MET A 14 16.65 3.75 2.30
CA MET A 14 15.21 3.95 2.45
C MET A 14 14.52 4.15 1.09
N ALA A 15 15.06 5.01 0.23
CA ALA A 15 14.47 5.30 -1.08
C ALA A 15 14.37 4.05 -1.94
N TYR A 16 15.43 3.26 -2.09
CA TYR A 16 15.34 2.00 -2.84
C TYR A 16 14.37 1.02 -2.18
N GLY A 17 14.33 0.95 -0.85
CA GLY A 17 13.40 0.10 -0.11
C GLY A 17 11.93 0.43 -0.34
N ILE A 18 11.53 1.70 -0.22
CA ILE A 18 10.12 2.11 -0.43
C ILE A 18 9.70 2.02 -1.91
N HIS A 19 10.62 1.82 -2.85
CA HIS A 19 10.34 1.58 -4.26
C HIS A 19 10.29 0.08 -4.63
N GLY A 20 10.43 -0.82 -3.65
CA GLY A 20 10.40 -2.28 -3.86
C GLY A 20 11.73 -2.88 -4.31
N PHE A 21 12.84 -2.12 -4.24
CA PHE A 21 14.16 -2.58 -4.68
C PHE A 21 14.99 -3.11 -3.50
N GLY A 22 14.47 -4.13 -2.81
CA GLY A 22 15.06 -4.66 -1.58
C GLY A 22 16.50 -5.14 -1.71
N ARG A 23 16.81 -5.86 -2.80
CA ARG A 23 18.16 -6.33 -3.09
C ARG A 23 19.16 -5.18 -3.24
N THR A 24 18.76 -4.11 -3.94
CA THR A 24 19.59 -2.90 -4.11
C THR A 24 19.81 -2.19 -2.78
N SER A 25 18.77 -2.11 -1.94
CA SER A 25 18.87 -1.53 -0.59
C SER A 25 19.92 -2.26 0.28
N ILE A 26 19.95 -3.59 0.23
CA ILE A 26 20.95 -4.42 0.91
C ILE A 26 22.36 -4.21 0.33
N GLN A 27 22.50 -4.11 -0.99
CA GLN A 27 23.77 -3.79 -1.62
C GLN A 27 24.31 -2.42 -1.16
N LEU A 28 23.42 -1.42 -1.03
CA LEU A 28 23.77 -0.10 -0.51
C LEU A 28 24.17 -0.15 0.98
N PHE A 29 23.51 -0.98 1.79
CA PHE A 29 23.94 -1.26 3.16
C PHE A 29 25.35 -1.87 3.22
N SER A 30 25.65 -2.84 2.36
CA SER A 30 27.00 -3.42 2.26
C SER A 30 28.04 -2.38 1.84
N ALA A 31 27.74 -1.57 0.82
CA ALA A 31 28.62 -0.50 0.36
C ALA A 31 28.86 0.58 1.44
N MET A 32 27.85 0.89 2.26
CA MET A 32 27.99 1.79 3.41
C MET A 32 29.04 1.27 4.41
N LYS A 33 29.01 -0.03 4.72
CA LYS A 33 29.99 -0.69 5.60
C LYS A 33 31.39 -0.68 5.00
N GLU A 34 31.53 -0.99 3.72
CA GLU A 34 32.83 -0.99 3.02
C GLU A 34 33.48 0.40 2.99
N LYS A 35 32.68 1.46 3.04
CA LYS A 35 33.14 2.84 3.16
C LYS A 35 33.44 3.26 4.60
N GLY A 36 33.40 2.34 5.56
CA GLY A 36 33.69 2.60 6.96
C GLY A 36 32.59 3.38 7.69
N ILE A 37 31.41 3.55 7.09
CA ILE A 37 30.30 4.25 7.74
C ILE A 37 29.55 3.23 8.59
N LYS A 38 29.55 3.43 9.91
CA LYS A 38 28.91 2.51 10.87
C LYS A 38 27.38 2.65 10.80
N PRO A 39 26.63 1.57 10.54
CA PRO A 39 25.16 1.55 10.66
C PRO A 39 24.67 1.93 12.06
N ASN A 40 23.51 2.57 12.13
CA ASN A 40 22.80 2.84 13.38
C ASN A 40 21.39 2.21 13.36
N GLY A 41 20.62 2.37 14.45
CA GLY A 41 19.26 1.80 14.51
C GLY A 41 18.37 2.24 13.34
N ARG A 42 18.45 3.51 12.91
CA ARG A 42 17.70 3.96 11.72
C ARG A 42 18.11 3.23 10.44
N THR A 43 19.40 2.96 10.25
CA THR A 43 19.88 2.15 9.12
C THR A 43 19.19 0.78 9.11
N PHE A 44 19.11 0.11 10.27
CA PHE A 44 18.44 -1.18 10.38
C PHE A 44 16.93 -1.11 10.16
N VAL A 45 16.24 -0.06 10.64
CA VAL A 45 14.82 0.17 10.29
C VAL A 45 14.63 0.23 8.77
N TYR A 46 15.49 0.95 8.04
CA TYR A 46 15.37 1.04 6.59
C TYR A 46 15.67 -0.27 5.86
N VAL A 47 16.68 -1.02 6.31
CA VAL A 47 16.99 -2.35 5.76
C VAL A 47 15.84 -3.33 6.02
N LEU A 48 15.32 -3.40 7.25
CA LEU A 48 14.21 -4.29 7.62
C LEU A 48 12.91 -3.93 6.89
N SER A 49 12.58 -2.64 6.80
CA SER A 49 11.43 -2.16 6.03
C SER A 49 11.56 -2.55 4.56
N SER A 50 12.75 -2.39 4.00
CA SER A 50 13.07 -2.78 2.63
C SER A 50 12.90 -4.29 2.40
N CYS A 51 13.36 -5.12 3.33
CA CYS A 51 13.15 -6.57 3.30
C CYS A 51 11.66 -6.91 3.34
N SER A 52 10.91 -6.30 4.27
CA SER A 52 9.47 -6.47 4.40
C SER A 52 8.72 -6.14 3.10
N ILE A 53 9.02 -5.01 2.47
CA ILE A 53 8.37 -4.56 1.23
C ILE A 53 8.69 -5.47 0.05
N SER A 54 9.87 -6.12 0.06
CA SER A 54 10.34 -6.93 -1.06
C SER A 54 10.17 -8.44 -0.84
N GLY A 55 9.45 -8.86 0.21
CA GLY A 55 9.23 -10.28 0.52
C GLY A 55 10.47 -11.04 0.98
N MET A 56 11.50 -10.35 1.44
CA MET A 56 12.80 -10.92 1.85
C MET A 56 12.81 -11.27 3.33
N VAL A 57 11.96 -12.21 3.73
CA VAL A 57 11.70 -12.52 5.15
C VAL A 57 12.92 -13.08 5.86
N ASP A 58 13.65 -13.99 5.19
CA ASP A 58 14.84 -14.63 5.75
C ASP A 58 15.96 -13.61 5.98
N GLU A 59 16.21 -12.75 4.99
CA GLU A 59 17.16 -11.65 5.15
C GLU A 59 16.69 -10.65 6.21
N GLY A 60 15.38 -10.42 6.35
CA GLY A 60 14.81 -9.62 7.42
C GLY A 60 15.20 -10.14 8.81
N TRP A 61 15.06 -11.46 9.04
CA TRP A 61 15.50 -12.10 10.28
C TRP A 61 17.02 -12.04 10.47
N GLU A 62 17.79 -12.25 9.39
CA GLU A 62 19.24 -12.13 9.44
C GLU A 62 19.66 -10.74 9.94
N TYR A 63 19.14 -9.66 9.34
CA TYR A 63 19.47 -8.29 9.73
C TYR A 63 18.93 -7.90 11.11
N PHE A 64 17.76 -8.39 11.50
CA PHE A 64 17.20 -8.15 12.82
C PHE A 64 18.12 -8.71 13.92
N ASN A 65 18.64 -9.92 13.71
CA ASN A 65 19.58 -10.57 14.64
C ASN A 65 21.00 -9.95 14.55
N LEU A 66 21.46 -9.62 13.35
CA LEU A 66 22.76 -8.96 13.09
C LEU A 66 22.90 -7.67 13.89
N MET A 67 21.83 -6.87 13.93
CA MET A 67 21.77 -5.59 14.63
C MET A 67 22.21 -5.71 16.09
N LYS A 68 21.68 -6.70 16.83
CA LYS A 68 22.07 -6.93 18.22
C LYS A 68 23.44 -7.60 18.31
N ARG A 69 23.67 -8.65 17.51
CA ARG A 69 24.87 -9.50 17.59
C ARG A 69 26.17 -8.75 17.27
N GLU A 70 26.17 -7.92 16.23
CA GLU A 70 27.40 -7.29 15.72
C GLU A 70 27.48 -5.80 16.03
N TYR A 71 26.34 -5.13 16.20
CA TYR A 71 26.30 -3.69 16.44
C TYR A 71 25.87 -3.32 17.87
N GLY A 72 25.41 -4.28 18.67
CA GLY A 72 24.95 -4.05 20.03
C GLY A 72 23.69 -3.17 20.11
N ILE A 73 22.95 -3.05 19.01
CA ILE A 73 21.77 -2.17 18.92
C ILE A 73 20.54 -2.97 19.37
N ASP A 74 19.82 -2.45 20.35
CA ASP A 74 18.55 -3.01 20.81
C ASP A 74 17.40 -2.66 19.86
N ALA A 75 16.48 -3.61 19.67
CA ALA A 75 15.33 -3.42 18.81
C ALA A 75 14.35 -2.41 19.43
N THR A 76 14.06 -1.36 18.67
CA THR A 76 13.00 -0.38 18.98
C THR A 76 11.67 -0.81 18.36
N ILE A 77 10.60 -0.09 18.72
CA ILE A 77 9.25 -0.32 18.18
C ILE A 77 9.20 -0.32 16.65
N GLU A 78 10.02 0.49 15.97
CA GLU A 78 10.06 0.53 14.50
C GLU A 78 10.65 -0.75 13.90
N HIS A 79 11.66 -1.35 14.55
CA HIS A 79 12.26 -2.61 14.10
C HIS A 79 11.24 -3.75 14.20
N TYR A 80 10.56 -3.86 15.34
CA TYR A 80 9.47 -4.83 15.52
C TYR A 80 8.34 -4.60 14.52
N GLY A 81 7.95 -3.35 14.27
CA GLY A 81 6.94 -3.03 13.27
C GLY A 81 7.29 -3.54 11.87
N CYS A 82 8.56 -3.42 11.45
CA CYS A 82 9.02 -3.96 10.16
C CYS A 82 8.91 -5.49 10.11
N MET A 83 9.29 -6.17 11.20
CA MET A 83 9.20 -7.63 11.29
C MET A 83 7.75 -8.12 11.29
N VAL A 84 6.85 -7.45 12.00
CA VAL A 84 5.42 -7.77 11.99
C VAL A 84 4.80 -7.55 10.61
N ASP A 85 5.11 -6.43 9.94
CA ASP A 85 4.69 -6.17 8.55
C ASP A 85 5.20 -7.30 7.62
N SER A 86 6.43 -7.78 7.82
CA SER A 86 7.02 -8.88 7.04
C SER A 86 6.31 -10.21 7.31
N LEU A 87 6.17 -10.61 8.58
CA LEU A 87 5.55 -11.87 8.98
C LEU A 87 4.07 -11.93 8.56
N GLY A 88 3.32 -10.85 8.75
CA GLY A 88 1.90 -10.81 8.38
C GLY A 88 1.67 -11.05 6.88
N ARG A 89 2.58 -10.58 6.02
CA ARG A 89 2.47 -10.79 4.57
C ARG A 89 2.73 -12.24 4.13
N THR A 90 3.41 -13.06 4.93
CA THR A 90 3.63 -14.50 4.63
C THR A 90 2.37 -15.37 4.72
N GLY A 91 1.27 -14.87 5.30
CA GLY A 91 0.07 -15.67 5.56
C GLY A 91 0.04 -16.35 6.91
N ASN A 92 1.18 -16.46 7.60
CA ASN A 92 1.20 -17.00 8.95
C ASN A 92 0.88 -15.90 9.99
N LEU A 93 -0.41 -15.54 10.05
CA LEU A 93 -0.92 -14.55 11.01
C LEU A 93 -0.70 -14.95 12.47
N SER A 94 -0.68 -16.26 12.76
CA SER A 94 -0.44 -16.78 14.11
C SER A 94 0.99 -16.47 14.57
N SER A 95 2.00 -16.69 13.70
CA SER A 95 3.38 -16.31 14.00
C SER A 95 3.55 -14.80 14.16
N ALA A 96 2.86 -14.00 13.34
CA ALA A 96 2.87 -12.54 13.50
C ALA A 96 2.27 -12.11 14.85
N LYS A 97 1.14 -12.71 15.26
CA LYS A 97 0.52 -12.47 16.57
C LYS A 97 1.44 -12.87 17.72
N GLN A 98 1.99 -14.07 17.69
CA GLN A 98 2.92 -14.57 18.71
C GLN A 98 4.13 -13.63 18.85
N PHE A 99 4.70 -13.20 17.72
CA PHE A 99 5.83 -12.29 17.73
C PHE A 99 5.48 -10.94 18.39
N ILE A 100 4.27 -10.42 18.20
CA ILE A 100 3.78 -9.21 18.90
C ILE A 100 3.65 -9.46 20.42
N GLU A 101 3.12 -10.61 20.82
CA GLU A 101 2.93 -10.98 22.22
C GLU A 101 4.26 -11.21 22.97
N GLU A 102 5.29 -11.67 22.27
CA GLU A 102 6.65 -11.88 22.80
C GLU A 102 7.51 -10.61 22.83
N MET A 103 7.03 -9.50 22.27
CA MET A 103 7.78 -8.25 22.28
C MET A 103 8.02 -7.76 23.72
N PRO A 104 9.24 -7.32 24.09
CA PRO A 104 9.50 -6.72 25.39
C PRO A 104 9.00 -5.26 25.49
N LEU A 105 8.29 -4.78 24.47
CA LEU A 105 7.82 -3.41 24.32
C LEU A 105 6.30 -3.40 24.13
N VAL A 106 5.63 -2.36 24.63
CA VAL A 106 4.19 -2.18 24.43
C VAL A 106 3.89 -1.96 22.95
N PRO A 107 3.08 -2.82 22.29
CA PRO A 107 2.80 -2.66 20.87
C PRO A 107 1.94 -1.42 20.58
N THR A 108 2.32 -0.66 19.56
CA THR A 108 1.60 0.55 19.15
C THR A 108 0.45 0.23 18.20
N ALA A 109 -0.44 1.21 17.98
CA ALA A 109 -1.52 1.13 17.00
C ALA A 109 -0.99 0.78 15.59
N ARG A 110 0.24 1.20 15.25
CA ARG A 110 0.89 0.85 13.98
C ARG A 110 1.21 -0.64 13.87
N ILE A 111 1.66 -1.27 14.95
CA ILE A 111 1.96 -2.71 14.97
C ILE A 111 0.68 -3.53 14.82
N TRP A 112 -0.33 -3.22 15.62
CA TRP A 112 -1.64 -3.87 15.50
C TRP A 112 -2.31 -3.59 14.14
N GLY A 113 -2.17 -2.37 13.62
CA GLY A 113 -2.63 -2.02 12.27
C GLY A 113 -1.94 -2.82 11.17
N SER A 114 -0.69 -3.26 11.38
CA SER A 114 0.05 -4.13 10.45
C SER A 114 -0.54 -5.54 10.45
N LEU A 115 -0.86 -6.10 11.62
CA LEU A 115 -1.58 -7.37 11.75
C LEU A 115 -2.99 -7.30 11.15
N LEU A 116 -3.71 -6.20 11.36
CA LEU A 116 -5.03 -5.95 10.76
C LEU A 116 -4.94 -5.92 9.22
N ALA A 117 -3.96 -5.21 8.66
CA ALA A 117 -3.73 -5.15 7.22
C ALA A 117 -3.37 -6.52 6.62
N ALA A 118 -2.53 -7.29 7.31
CA ALA A 118 -2.23 -8.66 6.93
C ALA A 118 -3.48 -9.55 6.95
N SER A 119 -4.31 -9.42 7.98
CA SER A 119 -5.56 -10.18 8.13
C SER A 119 -6.54 -9.96 6.98
N ARG A 120 -6.61 -8.73 6.44
CA ARG A 120 -7.36 -8.44 5.21
C ARG A 120 -6.86 -9.28 4.03
N ASN A 121 -5.55 -9.31 3.81
CA ASN A 121 -4.96 -9.99 2.64
C ASN A 121 -5.24 -11.51 2.67
N HIS A 122 -5.43 -12.09 3.86
CA HIS A 122 -5.75 -13.51 4.04
C HIS A 122 -7.24 -13.79 4.34
N ASN A 123 -8.11 -12.77 4.18
CA ASN A 123 -9.54 -12.83 4.51
C ASN A 123 -9.87 -13.40 5.91
N ASN A 124 -8.98 -13.19 6.89
CA ASN A 124 -9.16 -13.69 8.26
C ASN A 124 -9.81 -12.61 9.14
N ILE A 125 -11.14 -12.67 9.29
CA ILE A 125 -11.89 -11.65 10.04
C ILE A 125 -11.63 -11.74 11.55
N GLU A 126 -11.45 -12.94 12.10
CA GLU A 126 -11.21 -13.13 13.53
C GLU A 126 -9.92 -12.44 13.99
N MET A 127 -8.83 -12.63 13.22
CA MET A 127 -7.55 -11.96 13.50
C MET A 127 -7.64 -10.45 13.28
N ALA A 128 -8.41 -10.01 12.28
CA ALA A 128 -8.68 -8.59 12.05
C ALA A 128 -9.41 -7.95 13.24
N GLU A 129 -10.47 -8.59 13.74
CA GLU A 129 -11.19 -8.14 14.93
C GLU A 129 -10.29 -8.08 16.17
N PHE A 130 -9.45 -9.11 16.37
CA PHE A 130 -8.47 -9.15 17.45
C PHE A 130 -7.52 -7.95 17.40
N ALA A 131 -6.88 -7.72 16.25
CA ALA A 131 -5.96 -6.60 16.06
C ALA A 131 -6.67 -5.25 16.21
N ALA A 132 -7.89 -5.11 15.67
CA ALA A 132 -8.67 -3.88 15.72
C ALA A 132 -9.08 -3.50 17.14
N ARG A 133 -9.44 -4.47 18.00
CA ARG A 133 -9.72 -4.19 19.42
C ARG A 133 -8.54 -3.51 20.11
N HIS A 134 -7.32 -3.96 19.84
CA HIS A 134 -6.13 -3.32 20.37
C HIS A 134 -5.89 -1.93 19.76
N VAL A 135 -6.06 -1.75 18.46
CA VAL A 135 -5.95 -0.43 17.82
C VAL A 135 -6.93 0.58 18.41
N PHE A 136 -8.20 0.20 18.55
CA PHE A 136 -9.26 1.10 19.01
C PHE A 136 -9.18 1.40 20.51
N SER A 137 -8.48 0.56 21.28
CA SER A 137 -8.19 0.85 22.68
C SER A 137 -7.10 1.92 22.90
N LEU A 138 -6.41 2.34 21.83
CA LEU A 138 -5.31 3.31 21.90
C LEU A 138 -5.80 4.70 21.44
N GLU A 139 -5.52 5.74 22.23
CA GLU A 139 -5.98 7.13 22.00
C GLU A 139 -5.27 7.83 20.83
N HIS A 140 -5.48 7.38 19.59
CA HIS A 140 -4.94 8.01 18.38
C HIS A 140 -5.95 7.94 17.24
N ASP A 141 -5.93 8.92 16.31
CA ASP A 141 -6.72 8.86 15.08
C ASP A 141 -6.27 7.67 14.22
N ASN A 142 -7.12 6.63 14.22
CA ASN A 142 -6.91 5.38 13.52
C ASN A 142 -7.99 5.17 12.43
N ALA A 143 -8.46 6.25 11.78
CA ALA A 143 -9.50 6.20 10.75
C ALA A 143 -9.25 5.09 9.69
N GLY A 144 -8.00 4.90 9.27
CA GLY A 144 -7.62 3.87 8.32
C GLY A 144 -7.94 2.44 8.78
N CYS A 145 -7.78 2.14 10.07
CA CYS A 145 -8.05 0.81 10.64
C CYS A 145 -9.55 0.53 10.76
N TYR A 146 -10.34 1.54 11.12
CA TYR A 146 -11.81 1.45 11.12
C TYR A 146 -12.35 1.18 9.71
N ILE A 147 -11.89 1.95 8.72
CA ILE A 147 -12.30 1.78 7.32
C ILE A 147 -11.89 0.41 6.80
N LEU A 148 -10.69 -0.06 7.14
CA LEU A 148 -10.18 -1.36 6.75
C LEU A 148 -11.05 -2.50 7.27
N LEU A 149 -11.38 -2.50 8.56
CA LEU A 149 -12.25 -3.52 9.17
C LEU A 149 -13.67 -3.45 8.61
N SER A 150 -14.22 -2.24 8.44
CA SER A 150 -15.54 -2.02 7.82
C SER A 150 -15.62 -2.59 6.41
N ASN A 151 -14.58 -2.39 5.59
CA ASN A 151 -14.52 -2.97 4.24
C ASN A 151 -14.46 -4.50 4.28
N MET A 152 -13.78 -5.10 5.26
CA MET A 152 -13.76 -6.56 5.44
C MET A 152 -15.15 -7.09 5.80
N TYR A 153 -15.87 -6.44 6.71
CA TYR A 153 -17.26 -6.80 7.02
C TYR A 153 -18.18 -6.68 5.82
N ALA A 154 -18.09 -5.58 5.06
CA ALA A 154 -18.88 -5.39 3.85
C ALA A 154 -18.64 -6.50 2.82
N LYS A 155 -17.37 -6.90 2.61
CA LYS A 155 -17.01 -8.03 1.73
C LYS A 155 -17.60 -9.36 2.20
N ALA A 156 -17.73 -9.55 3.51
CA ALA A 156 -18.35 -10.72 4.13
C ALA A 156 -19.88 -10.65 4.25
N GLY A 157 -20.52 -9.56 3.81
CA GLY A 157 -21.97 -9.34 3.94
C GLY A 157 -22.44 -9.03 5.37
N ARG A 158 -21.52 -8.73 6.29
CA ARG A 158 -21.77 -8.41 7.71
C ARG A 158 -22.17 -6.93 7.88
N TRP A 159 -23.31 -6.53 7.35
CA TRP A 159 -23.74 -5.13 7.29
C TRP A 159 -24.03 -4.51 8.66
N GLU A 160 -24.51 -5.30 9.63
CA GLU A 160 -24.71 -4.83 11.01
C GLU A 160 -23.39 -4.40 11.66
N ASP A 161 -22.30 -5.14 11.40
CA ASP A 161 -20.97 -4.77 11.90
C ASP A 161 -20.40 -3.52 11.20
N VAL A 162 -20.73 -3.32 9.91
CA VAL A 162 -20.39 -2.08 9.17
C VAL A 162 -21.07 -0.87 9.82
N GLU A 163 -22.35 -0.99 10.14
CA GLU A 163 -23.10 0.06 10.82
C GLU A 163 -22.54 0.33 12.22
N ARG A 164 -22.24 -0.71 12.99
CA ARG A 164 -21.62 -0.59 14.33
C ARG A 164 -20.31 0.20 14.28
N ILE A 165 -19.42 -0.14 13.35
CA ILE A 165 -18.14 0.57 13.18
C ILE A 165 -18.36 2.03 12.76
N THR A 166 -19.30 2.29 11.86
CA THR A 166 -19.60 3.65 11.40
C THR A 166 -20.15 4.52 12.52
N ASN A 167 -21.03 3.96 13.37
CA ASN A 167 -21.58 4.64 14.53
C ASN A 167 -20.49 4.91 15.58
N GLN A 168 -19.57 3.96 15.79
CA GLN A 168 -18.42 4.14 16.67
C GLN A 168 -17.50 5.28 16.19
N MET A 169 -17.13 5.29 14.89
CA MET A 169 -16.33 6.38 14.31
C MET A 169 -16.99 7.74 14.51
N THR A 170 -18.31 7.81 14.32
CA THR A 170 -19.07 9.06 14.51
C THR A 170 -19.06 9.52 15.97
N LYS A 171 -19.23 8.59 16.91
CA LYS A 171 -19.19 8.87 18.36
C LYS A 171 -17.82 9.36 18.82
N GLU A 172 -16.75 8.81 18.26
CA GLU A 172 -15.36 9.18 18.58
C GLU A 172 -14.87 10.41 17.78
N GLY A 173 -15.71 11.00 16.92
CA GLY A 173 -15.35 12.16 16.09
C GLY A 173 -14.32 11.84 14.99
N ILE A 174 -14.15 10.57 14.64
CA ILE A 174 -13.16 10.11 13.66
C ILE A 174 -13.71 10.36 12.26
N THR A 175 -13.00 11.20 11.51
CA THR A 175 -13.38 11.51 10.12
C THR A 175 -12.80 10.49 9.15
N ARG A 176 -13.60 10.13 8.15
CA ARG A 176 -13.17 9.20 7.11
C ARG A 176 -12.09 9.85 6.24
N THR A 177 -10.93 9.21 6.10
CA THR A 177 -9.93 9.61 5.10
C THR A 177 -10.46 9.36 3.69
N PHE A 178 -10.55 10.42 2.88
CA PHE A 178 -10.94 10.31 1.48
C PHE A 178 -9.74 9.92 0.62
N GLY A 179 -9.88 8.85 -0.17
CA GLY A 179 -8.84 8.41 -1.10
C GLY A 179 -8.81 9.27 -2.36
N CYS A 180 -7.73 10.03 -2.55
CA CYS A 180 -7.47 10.80 -3.76
C CYS A 180 -6.22 10.28 -4.48
N SER A 181 -6.19 10.50 -5.79
CA SER A 181 -5.02 10.26 -6.62
C SER A 181 -4.64 11.54 -7.36
N MET A 182 -3.35 11.73 -7.59
CA MET A 182 -2.78 12.98 -8.06
C MET A 182 -1.76 12.72 -9.16
N VAL A 183 -1.76 13.58 -10.18
CA VAL A 183 -0.77 13.59 -11.27
C VAL A 183 -0.17 14.98 -11.37
N GLU A 184 1.15 15.06 -11.41
CA GLU A 184 1.89 16.31 -11.62
C GLU A 184 2.31 16.39 -13.08
N THR A 185 1.90 17.46 -13.75
CA THR A 185 2.40 17.84 -15.08
C THR A 185 3.38 19.00 -14.94
N ASN A 186 4.13 19.35 -16.00
CA ASN A 186 5.13 20.43 -15.96
C ASN A 186 4.57 21.79 -15.50
N SER A 187 3.25 21.99 -15.53
CA SER A 187 2.59 23.26 -15.25
C SER A 187 1.57 23.20 -14.12
N ASN A 188 1.01 22.04 -13.78
CA ASN A 188 -0.11 21.93 -12.82
C ASN A 188 -0.19 20.57 -12.12
N THR A 189 -0.81 20.57 -10.94
CA THR A 189 -1.16 19.38 -10.17
C THR A 189 -2.64 19.07 -10.33
N HIS A 190 -2.96 17.85 -10.75
CA HIS A 190 -4.32 17.40 -11.03
C HIS A 190 -4.76 16.36 -10.01
N TRP A 191 -5.93 16.56 -9.41
CA TRP A 191 -6.48 15.70 -8.36
C TRP A 191 -7.70 14.95 -8.86
N PHE A 192 -7.83 13.69 -8.42
CA PHE A 192 -8.92 12.81 -8.77
C PHE A 192 -9.47 12.12 -7.52
N VAL A 193 -10.78 12.15 -7.37
CA VAL A 193 -11.52 11.29 -6.42
C VAL A 193 -12.25 10.16 -7.16
N ASN A 194 -12.84 9.20 -6.44
CA ASN A 194 -13.58 8.12 -7.07
C ASN A 194 -14.78 8.66 -7.86
N GLY A 195 -14.89 8.30 -9.13
CA GLY A 195 -15.95 8.78 -10.02
C GLY A 195 -15.88 10.27 -10.34
N ASP A 196 -14.72 10.91 -10.17
CA ASP A 196 -14.54 12.33 -10.42
C ASP A 196 -14.87 12.70 -11.87
N ARG A 197 -15.59 13.80 -12.06
CA ARG A 197 -15.95 14.38 -13.36
C ARG A 197 -15.69 15.88 -13.43
N SER A 198 -15.06 16.47 -12.41
CA SER A 198 -14.81 17.91 -12.29
C SER A 198 -13.69 18.41 -13.21
N HIS A 199 -12.83 17.51 -13.69
CA HIS A 199 -11.71 17.84 -14.57
C HIS A 199 -12.17 18.36 -15.95
N ALA A 200 -11.52 19.38 -16.49
CA ALA A 200 -11.87 19.97 -17.80
C ALA A 200 -11.84 18.94 -18.94
N GLU A 201 -10.85 18.04 -18.91
CA GLU A 201 -10.68 16.96 -19.90
C GLU A 201 -11.42 15.65 -19.52
N THR A 202 -12.43 15.71 -18.64
CA THR A 202 -13.15 14.53 -18.14
C THR A 202 -13.57 13.56 -19.25
N LYS A 203 -14.13 14.07 -20.36
CA LYS A 203 -14.56 13.22 -21.47
C LYS A 203 -13.40 12.40 -22.05
N MET A 204 -12.26 13.05 -22.34
CA MET A 204 -11.07 12.37 -22.88
C MET A 204 -10.50 11.35 -21.90
N ILE A 205 -10.49 11.66 -20.59
CA ILE A 205 -10.01 10.75 -19.55
C ILE A 205 -10.86 9.49 -19.51
N TYR A 206 -12.20 9.62 -19.50
CA TYR A 206 -13.10 8.46 -19.49
C TYR A 206 -13.06 7.67 -20.79
N ASP A 207 -12.96 8.32 -21.95
CA ASP A 207 -12.83 7.65 -23.24
C ASP A 207 -11.53 6.83 -23.31
N ALA A 208 -10.40 7.42 -22.87
CA ALA A 208 -9.12 6.72 -22.78
C ALA A 208 -9.18 5.55 -21.79
N LEU A 209 -9.79 5.76 -20.62
CA LEU A 209 -9.95 4.71 -19.61
C LEU A 209 -10.80 3.55 -20.14
N ASP A 210 -11.90 3.80 -20.84
CA ASP A 210 -12.76 2.77 -21.43
C ASP A 210 -11.99 1.93 -22.48
N ILE A 211 -11.22 2.58 -23.36
CA ILE A 211 -10.34 1.89 -24.32
C ILE A 211 -9.35 0.99 -23.59
N ILE A 212 -8.69 1.51 -22.56
CA ILE A 212 -7.70 0.77 -21.78
C ILE A 212 -8.33 -0.43 -21.08
N LEU A 213 -9.46 -0.25 -20.39
CA LEU A 213 -10.12 -1.32 -19.63
C LEU A 213 -10.68 -2.43 -20.53
N ARG A 214 -11.18 -2.09 -21.71
CA ARG A 214 -11.63 -3.09 -22.70
C ARG A 214 -10.47 -3.95 -23.21
N ASN A 215 -9.33 -3.33 -23.51
CA ASN A 215 -8.16 -4.04 -24.05
C ASN A 215 -7.37 -4.81 -22.98
N THR A 216 -7.56 -4.50 -21.71
CA THR A 216 -6.89 -5.20 -20.59
C THR A 216 -7.74 -6.33 -20.00
N ALA A 217 -8.89 -6.65 -20.60
CA ALA A 217 -9.88 -7.59 -20.07
C ALA A 217 -10.38 -7.24 -18.64
N GLU A 218 -10.12 -6.02 -18.15
CA GLU A 218 -10.73 -5.45 -16.95
C GLU A 218 -12.21 -5.11 -17.19
N GLY A 219 -12.62 -4.98 -18.46
CA GLY A 219 -14.01 -4.79 -18.86
C GLY A 219 -14.88 -6.07 -18.85
N ILE A 220 -14.33 -7.25 -18.51
CA ILE A 220 -15.06 -8.54 -18.52
C ILE A 220 -15.68 -8.85 -17.14
N TYR A 221 -16.24 -7.84 -16.46
CA TYR A 221 -17.34 -8.04 -15.51
C TYR A 221 -18.71 -7.76 -16.15
N VAL A 222 -18.78 -7.74 -17.47
CA VAL A 222 -20.03 -7.69 -18.22
C VAL A 222 -20.56 -9.12 -18.41
N ASN A 223 -21.60 -9.45 -17.66
CA ASN A 223 -22.60 -10.48 -17.99
C ASN A 223 -22.18 -11.96 -18.00
N THR A 224 -21.86 -12.52 -16.84
CA THR A 224 -22.20 -13.93 -16.57
C THR A 224 -22.76 -14.05 -15.15
N GLY A 225 -24.09 -14.23 -15.05
CA GLY A 225 -24.74 -14.64 -13.80
C GLY A 225 -25.77 -13.68 -13.20
N ALA A 226 -26.45 -12.83 -13.98
CA ALA A 226 -27.67 -12.16 -13.51
C ALA A 226 -28.87 -13.12 -13.61
N LYS A 227 -29.08 -13.95 -12.59
CA LYS A 227 -30.45 -14.33 -12.18
C LYS A 227 -30.74 -13.57 -10.89
N PHE A 228 -31.63 -12.58 -11.01
CA PHE A 228 -32.21 -11.74 -9.95
C PHE A 228 -31.25 -10.83 -9.16
N ARG A 229 -31.11 -9.59 -9.63
CA ARG A 229 -30.89 -8.43 -8.74
C ARG A 229 -32.06 -7.45 -8.93
N PRO A 230 -32.78 -7.06 -7.86
CA PRO A 230 -33.87 -6.09 -7.94
C PRO A 230 -33.43 -4.77 -8.58
N GLN A 231 -34.32 -4.14 -9.37
CA GLN A 231 -34.03 -3.00 -10.24
C GLN A 231 -33.65 -1.69 -9.52
N ASP A 232 -33.79 -1.62 -8.18
CA ASP A 232 -33.53 -0.40 -7.39
C ASP A 232 -32.05 -0.12 -7.05
N LEU A 233 -31.10 -0.91 -7.56
CA LEU A 233 -29.66 -0.71 -7.34
C LEU A 233 -28.87 -0.27 -8.59
N SER A 234 -29.58 0.08 -9.68
CA SER A 234 -29.01 0.48 -10.97
C SER A 234 -28.46 1.92 -11.04
N ARG A 235 -28.30 2.61 -9.91
CA ARG A 235 -27.39 3.77 -9.87
C ARG A 235 -25.96 3.23 -9.96
N LYS A 236 -25.29 3.40 -11.12
CA LYS A 236 -23.84 3.23 -11.27
C LYS A 236 -23.15 3.98 -10.12
N ARG A 237 -22.81 3.26 -9.05
CA ARG A 237 -22.26 3.85 -7.82
C ARG A 237 -20.91 4.45 -8.18
N ALA A 238 -20.60 5.65 -7.67
CA ALA A 238 -19.27 6.27 -7.78
C ALA A 238 -18.13 5.38 -7.24
N ASN A 239 -18.46 4.30 -6.51
CA ASN A 239 -17.55 3.28 -5.98
C ASN A 239 -17.46 2.01 -6.83
N SER A 240 -17.81 2.02 -8.12
CA SER A 240 -17.49 0.89 -9.00
C SER A 240 -15.96 0.80 -9.17
N PRO A 241 -15.36 -0.42 -9.15
CA PRO A 241 -13.91 -0.61 -9.31
C PRO A 241 -13.33 0.02 -10.59
N GLU A 242 -14.16 0.19 -11.61
CA GLU A 242 -13.86 0.86 -12.87
C GLU A 242 -13.54 2.35 -12.71
N ASN A 243 -14.11 3.02 -11.70
CA ASN A 243 -14.06 4.48 -11.53
C ASN A 243 -13.17 4.92 -10.35
N HIS A 244 -12.27 4.05 -9.90
CA HIS A 244 -11.33 4.41 -8.84
C HIS A 244 -10.42 5.57 -9.27
N SER A 245 -10.15 6.49 -8.35
CA SER A 245 -9.30 7.67 -8.59
C SER A 245 -7.94 7.33 -9.19
N ALA A 246 -7.36 6.19 -8.81
CA ALA A 246 -6.08 5.73 -9.35
C ALA A 246 -6.16 5.41 -10.85
N LYS A 247 -7.24 4.79 -11.32
CA LYS A 247 -7.43 4.47 -12.75
C LYS A 247 -7.64 5.74 -13.58
N LEU A 248 -8.41 6.70 -13.06
CA LEU A 248 -8.59 8.02 -13.66
C LEU A 248 -7.26 8.77 -13.77
N ALA A 249 -6.48 8.79 -12.68
CA ALA A 249 -5.17 9.42 -12.66
C ALA A 249 -4.17 8.76 -13.62
N ILE A 250 -4.14 7.42 -13.72
CA ILE A 250 -3.31 6.72 -14.72
C ILE A 250 -3.74 7.10 -16.14
N ALA A 251 -5.04 7.09 -16.44
CA ALA A 251 -5.55 7.46 -17.76
C ALA A 251 -5.17 8.90 -18.12
N PHE A 252 -5.38 9.85 -17.19
CA PHE A 252 -4.95 11.24 -17.37
C PHE A 252 -3.42 11.35 -17.56
N GLY A 253 -2.64 10.63 -16.75
CA GLY A 253 -1.19 10.60 -16.86
C GLY A 253 -0.71 10.07 -18.21
N LEU A 254 -1.40 9.08 -18.79
CA LEU A 254 -1.08 8.54 -20.11
C LEU A 254 -1.37 9.53 -21.25
N ILE A 255 -2.48 10.25 -21.19
CA ILE A 255 -2.86 11.24 -22.24
C ILE A 255 -2.03 12.53 -22.15
N SER A 256 -1.67 12.97 -20.94
CA SER A 256 -0.98 14.23 -20.71
C SER A 256 0.54 14.16 -20.86
N SER A 257 1.10 12.95 -20.97
CA SER A 257 2.54 12.74 -21.09
C SER A 257 2.94 12.22 -22.47
N THR A 258 4.13 12.63 -22.92
CA THR A 258 4.68 12.18 -24.21
C THR A 258 4.89 10.67 -24.23
N ILE A 259 4.60 10.05 -25.37
CA ILE A 259 4.80 8.61 -25.59
C ILE A 259 6.21 8.18 -25.14
N GLY A 260 6.29 7.09 -24.39
CA GLY A 260 7.53 6.54 -23.86
C GLY A 260 8.02 7.13 -22.53
N LYS A 261 7.49 8.26 -22.06
CA LYS A 261 7.81 8.75 -20.70
C LYS A 261 7.11 7.91 -19.63
N THR A 262 7.72 7.82 -18.45
CA THR A 262 7.10 7.19 -17.28
C THR A 262 5.92 8.03 -16.79
N VAL A 263 4.83 7.38 -16.42
CA VAL A 263 3.65 8.03 -15.83
C VAL A 263 3.77 7.95 -14.31
N LEU A 264 3.78 9.10 -13.63
CA LEU A 264 3.85 9.17 -12.16
C LEU A 264 2.49 9.56 -11.58
N VAL A 265 1.99 8.71 -10.69
CA VAL A 265 0.74 8.92 -9.94
C VAL A 265 1.03 8.82 -8.45
N ARG A 266 0.49 9.74 -7.66
CA ARG A 266 0.51 9.66 -6.19
C ARG A 266 -0.89 9.39 -5.66
N LYS A 267 -0.99 8.62 -4.58
CA LYS A 267 -2.22 8.26 -3.90
C LYS A 267 -2.01 8.41 -2.40
N ASN A 268 -2.92 9.11 -1.72
CA ASN A 268 -2.81 9.36 -0.29
C ASN A 268 -3.20 8.17 0.60
N VAL A 269 -3.81 7.13 0.03
CA VAL A 269 -4.21 5.91 0.73
C VAL A 269 -3.59 4.68 0.05
N ARG A 270 -3.51 3.56 0.77
CA ARG A 270 -3.00 2.29 0.23
C ARG A 270 -3.69 1.91 -1.08
N LEU A 271 -2.93 1.42 -2.05
CA LEU A 271 -3.47 0.96 -3.32
C LEU A 271 -4.28 -0.33 -3.12
N CYS A 272 -5.50 -0.41 -3.67
CA CYS A 272 -6.30 -1.64 -3.63
C CYS A 272 -5.86 -2.64 -4.71
N GLU A 273 -6.20 -3.91 -4.50
CA GLU A 273 -5.86 -5.03 -5.39
C GLU A 273 -6.34 -4.80 -6.82
N ASP A 274 -7.57 -4.32 -7.02
CA ASP A 274 -8.12 -4.01 -8.34
C ASP A 274 -7.29 -2.96 -9.09
N CYS A 275 -6.89 -1.88 -8.40
CA CYS A 275 -6.10 -0.82 -9.02
C CYS A 275 -4.66 -1.27 -9.31
N HIS A 276 -4.09 -2.11 -8.44
CA HIS A 276 -2.76 -2.67 -8.66
C HIS A 276 -2.75 -3.62 -9.86
N THR A 277 -3.72 -4.53 -9.94
CA THR A 277 -3.91 -5.45 -11.07
C THR A 277 -4.18 -4.71 -12.36
N ALA A 278 -5.02 -3.66 -12.32
CA ALA A 278 -5.23 -2.79 -13.47
C ALA A 278 -3.92 -2.14 -13.91
N ALA A 279 -3.17 -1.50 -13.00
CA ALA A 279 -1.92 -0.81 -13.34
C ALA A 279 -0.89 -1.74 -14.01
N LYS A 280 -0.78 -3.00 -13.58
CA LYS A 280 0.02 -4.04 -14.25
C LYS A 280 -0.43 -4.28 -15.69
N LYS A 281 -1.71 -4.55 -15.90
CA LYS A 281 -2.25 -4.82 -17.24
C LYS A 281 -2.10 -3.60 -18.15
N ILE A 282 -2.29 -2.40 -17.60
CA ILE A 282 -2.13 -1.14 -18.33
C ILE A 282 -0.66 -0.95 -18.72
N SER A 283 0.31 -1.21 -17.84
CA SER A 283 1.72 -1.09 -18.19
C SER A 283 2.13 -2.06 -19.31
N MET A 284 1.60 -3.29 -19.29
CA MET A 284 1.79 -4.28 -20.35
C MET A 284 1.17 -3.84 -21.68
N PHE A 285 -0.09 -3.38 -21.67
CA PHE A 285 -0.81 -2.97 -22.87
C PHE A 285 -0.22 -1.71 -23.51
N THR A 286 0.11 -0.71 -22.70
CA THR A 286 0.64 0.57 -23.18
C THR A 286 2.15 0.52 -23.44
N ARG A 287 2.85 -0.52 -22.97
CA ARG A 287 4.32 -0.64 -22.98
C ARG A 287 5.01 0.58 -22.35
N ARG A 288 4.41 1.12 -21.28
CA ARG A 288 4.92 2.27 -20.54
C ARG A 288 5.06 1.92 -19.08
N GLU A 289 6.15 2.40 -18.47
CA GLU A 289 6.31 2.33 -17.03
C GLU A 289 5.30 3.27 -16.35
N ILE A 290 4.63 2.75 -15.32
CA ILE A 290 3.75 3.53 -14.46
C ILE A 290 4.31 3.41 -13.04
N ILE A 291 4.64 4.55 -12.43
CA ILE A 291 5.03 4.62 -11.02
C ILE A 291 3.82 5.12 -10.24
N LEU A 292 3.31 4.29 -9.34
CA LEU A 292 2.20 4.66 -8.46
C LEU A 292 2.67 4.65 -7.00
N GLY A 293 2.86 5.84 -6.42
CA GLY A 293 3.12 5.99 -4.99
C GLY A 293 1.83 5.93 -4.19
N ASP A 294 1.70 4.98 -3.27
CA ASP A 294 0.64 4.97 -2.26
C ASP A 294 1.14 5.52 -0.91
N SER A 295 0.31 5.41 0.14
CA SER A 295 0.65 5.94 1.47
C SER A 295 1.87 5.28 2.14
N LYS A 296 2.35 4.13 1.63
CA LYS A 296 3.51 3.41 2.19
C LYS A 296 4.65 3.25 1.20
N ILE A 297 4.38 2.94 -0.07
CA ILE A 297 5.42 2.55 -1.06
C ILE A 297 5.14 3.08 -2.47
N PHE A 298 6.16 3.06 -3.31
CA PHE A 298 6.07 3.28 -4.75
C PHE A 298 6.08 1.94 -5.50
N HIS A 299 5.04 1.73 -6.27
CA HIS A 299 4.88 0.59 -7.16
C HIS A 299 5.39 0.97 -8.55
N HIS A 300 6.41 0.26 -9.05
CA HIS A 300 6.84 0.38 -10.43
C HIS A 300 6.19 -0.70 -11.26
N PHE A 301 5.21 -0.32 -12.08
CA PHE A 301 4.56 -1.23 -13.01
C PHE A 301 5.24 -1.16 -14.37
N LYS A 302 5.77 -2.29 -14.83
CA LYS A 302 6.43 -2.41 -16.12
C LYS A 302 6.19 -3.80 -16.69
N ASP A 303 5.74 -3.86 -17.94
CA ASP A 303 5.52 -5.11 -18.68
C ASP A 303 4.65 -6.15 -17.93
N GLY A 304 3.62 -5.68 -17.20
CA GLY A 304 2.73 -6.57 -16.43
C GLY A 304 3.23 -6.94 -15.03
N CYS A 305 4.46 -6.59 -14.68
CA CYS A 305 5.05 -6.84 -13.37
C CYS A 305 5.03 -5.58 -12.50
N CYS A 306 5.13 -5.76 -11.19
CA CYS A 306 5.30 -4.68 -10.22
C CYS A 306 6.57 -4.89 -9.39
N SER A 307 7.30 -3.81 -9.05
CA SER A 307 8.50 -3.89 -8.20
C SER A 307 8.24 -4.46 -6.80
N CYS A 308 7.01 -4.45 -6.30
CA CYS A 308 6.68 -5.05 -5.01
C CYS A 308 6.63 -6.59 -5.02
N GLY A 309 6.75 -7.24 -6.19
CA GLY A 309 6.69 -8.71 -6.29
C GLY A 309 5.38 -9.33 -5.81
N ASP A 310 4.29 -8.55 -5.86
CA ASP A 310 2.98 -8.87 -5.28
C ASP A 310 2.94 -9.01 -3.75
N TYR A 311 3.92 -8.42 -3.08
CA TYR A 311 4.10 -8.51 -1.64
C TYR A 311 3.81 -7.16 -0.94
N TRP A 312 2.55 -6.69 -0.97
CA TRP A 312 2.17 -5.36 -0.45
C TRP A 312 0.88 -5.32 0.40
#